data_AF-A0A524CD54-F1
#
_entry.id   AF-A0A524CD54-F1
#
_cell.length_a   1.000
_cell.length_b   1.000
_cell.length_c   1.000
_cell.angle_alpha   90.00
_cell.angle_beta   90.00
_cell.angle_gamma   90.00
#
_symmetry.space_group_name_H-M   'P 1'
#
loop_
_entity.id
_entity.type
_entity.pdbx_description
1 polymer ?
#
loop_
_entity_poly.entity_id
_entity_poly.type
_entity_poly.pdbx_seq_one_letter_code
_entity_poly.pdbx_strand_id
1 'polypeptide(L)'
;IGYSGRAEVVDAVQAIGTKIQEGDLDPSDVNESTIEQHLYTYGVPDPDLIIRTSGEERLSGFLLWQSAYSELYFAQVYWPAVRRIDIWRALRSYERRSRRYGK
;
A
#
# COMPACT_ATOMS: atom_id res chain seq x y z
N ILE A 1 0.12 17.67 -3.38
CA ILE A 1 -0.43 16.35 -3.75
C ILE A 1 -1.12 15.79 -2.51
N GLY A 2 -2.40 15.41 -2.60
CA GLY A 2 -3.15 14.78 -1.50
C GLY A 2 -3.56 13.38 -1.91
N TYR A 3 -2.84 12.37 -1.41
CA TYR A 3 -3.21 10.96 -1.61
C TYR A 3 -4.06 10.49 -0.43
N SER A 4 -5.07 9.68 -0.70
CA SER A 4 -5.86 8.97 0.30
C SER A 4 -6.19 7.59 -0.24
N GLY A 5 -5.77 6.53 0.45
CA GLY A 5 -6.06 5.16 0.03
C GLY A 5 -7.55 4.83 0.01
N ARG A 6 -8.36 5.55 0.81
CA ARG A 6 -9.83 5.43 0.70
C ARG A 6 -10.36 6.04 -0.59
N ALA A 7 -9.83 7.20 -0.98
CA ALA A 7 -10.23 7.83 -2.24
C ALA A 7 -9.81 6.96 -3.43
N GLU A 8 -8.60 6.41 -3.40
CA GLU A 8 -8.11 5.48 -4.42
C GLU A 8 -9.04 4.27 -4.59
N VAL A 9 -9.45 3.62 -3.49
CA VAL A 9 -10.38 2.48 -3.56
C VAL A 9 -11.76 2.90 -4.08
N VAL A 10 -12.27 4.07 -3.66
CA VAL A 10 -13.55 4.58 -4.17
C VAL A 10 -13.49 4.81 -5.68
N ASP A 11 -12.43 5.46 -6.16
CA ASP A 11 -12.24 5.75 -7.58
C ASP A 11 -12.10 4.46 -8.40
N ALA A 12 -11.37 3.46 -7.88
CA ALA A 12 -11.23 2.16 -8.50
C ALA A 12 -12.59 1.44 -8.63
N VAL A 13 -13.40 1.44 -7.56
CA VAL A 13 -14.74 0.84 -7.57
C VAL A 13 -15.69 1.58 -8.52
N GLN A 14 -15.61 2.91 -8.59
CA GLN A 14 -16.40 3.70 -9.53
C GLN A 14 -16.02 3.37 -10.99
N ALA A 15 -14.74 3.28 -11.30
CA ALA A 15 -14.26 2.90 -12.64
C ALA A 15 -14.72 1.48 -13.05
N ILE A 16 -14.66 0.52 -12.11
CA ILE A 16 -15.19 -0.84 -12.31
C ILE A 16 -16.70 -0.79 -12.56
N GLY A 17 -17.43 0.01 -11.78
CA GLY A 17 -18.88 0.19 -11.93
C GLY A 17 -19.26 0.73 -13.31
N THR A 18 -18.49 1.69 -13.86
CA THR A 18 -18.69 2.19 -15.22
C THR A 18 -18.51 1.09 -16.27
N LYS A 19 -17.45 0.28 -16.17
CA LYS A 19 -17.21 -0.84 -17.11
C LYS A 19 -18.31 -1.90 -17.06
N ILE A 20 -18.83 -2.19 -15.86
CA ILE A 20 -19.98 -3.10 -15.70
C ILE A 20 -21.22 -2.53 -16.38
N GLN A 21 -21.50 -1.23 -16.19
CA GLN A 21 -22.65 -0.56 -16.80
C GLN A 21 -22.56 -0.54 -18.34
N GLU A 22 -21.36 -0.42 -18.88
CA GLU A 22 -21.08 -0.44 -20.32
C GLU A 22 -21.12 -1.85 -20.93
N GLY A 23 -21.12 -2.90 -20.10
CA GLY A 23 -21.11 -4.30 -20.52
C GLY A 23 -19.71 -4.85 -20.84
N ASP A 24 -18.65 -4.10 -20.52
CA ASP A 24 -17.25 -4.47 -20.75
C ASP A 24 -16.69 -5.41 -19.67
N LEU A 25 -17.42 -5.58 -18.55
CA LEU A 25 -17.02 -6.43 -17.43
C LEU A 25 -18.25 -7.07 -16.77
N ASP A 26 -18.23 -8.38 -16.55
CA ASP A 26 -19.26 -9.04 -15.74
C ASP A 26 -18.98 -8.83 -14.25
N PRO A 27 -19.99 -8.48 -13.41
CA PRO A 27 -19.81 -8.35 -11.97
C PRO A 27 -19.19 -9.58 -11.29
N SER A 28 -19.42 -10.78 -11.83
CA SER A 28 -18.86 -12.03 -11.29
C SER A 28 -17.36 -12.21 -11.58
N ASP A 29 -16.81 -11.47 -12.54
CA ASP A 29 -15.39 -11.46 -12.86
C ASP A 29 -14.58 -10.46 -11.99
N VAL A 30 -15.25 -9.68 -11.14
CA VAL A 30 -14.58 -8.74 -10.22
C VAL A 30 -13.85 -9.51 -9.12
N ASN A 31 -12.52 -9.38 -9.09
CA ASN A 31 -11.64 -10.00 -8.11
C ASN A 31 -10.50 -9.02 -7.70
N GLU A 32 -9.55 -9.48 -6.88
CA GLU A 32 -8.40 -8.68 -6.42
C GLU A 32 -7.60 -8.09 -7.60
N SER A 33 -7.31 -8.88 -8.64
CA SER A 33 -6.60 -8.40 -9.83
C SER A 33 -7.41 -7.33 -10.58
N THR A 34 -8.74 -7.46 -10.63
CA THR A 34 -9.60 -6.44 -11.24
C THR A 34 -9.51 -5.14 -10.45
N ILE A 35 -9.50 -5.18 -9.12
CA ILE A 35 -9.35 -3.98 -8.28
C ILE A 35 -7.96 -3.36 -8.49
N GLU A 36 -6.90 -4.15 -8.43
CA GLU A 36 -5.51 -3.69 -8.60
C GLU A 36 -5.28 -2.96 -9.93
N GLN A 37 -5.92 -3.43 -11.01
CA GLN A 37 -5.87 -2.79 -12.32
C GLN A 37 -6.45 -1.38 -12.37
N HIS A 38 -7.26 -1.00 -11.37
CA HIS A 38 -7.94 0.30 -11.30
C HIS A 38 -7.41 1.17 -10.15
N LEU A 39 -6.42 0.72 -9.37
CA LEU A 39 -5.73 1.54 -8.37
C LEU A 39 -4.76 2.51 -9.06
N TYR A 40 -4.42 3.62 -8.39
CA TYR A 40 -3.46 4.60 -8.94
C TYR A 40 -2.05 4.01 -9.06
N THR A 41 -1.75 2.99 -8.26
CA THR A 41 -0.47 2.26 -8.27
C THR A 41 -0.43 1.09 -9.24
N TYR A 42 -1.41 0.94 -10.14
CA TYR A 42 -1.39 -0.16 -11.10
C TYR A 42 -0.05 -0.25 -11.86
N GLY A 43 0.50 -1.45 -11.96
CA GLY A 43 1.81 -1.71 -12.58
C GLY A 43 3.00 -1.44 -11.66
N VAL A 44 2.78 -0.97 -10.43
CA VAL A 44 3.80 -0.86 -9.37
C VAL A 44 3.60 -2.02 -8.39
N PRO A 45 4.66 -2.77 -8.05
CA PRO A 45 4.54 -3.85 -7.07
C PRO A 45 4.21 -3.30 -5.68
N ASP A 46 3.51 -4.12 -4.89
CA ASP A 46 3.22 -3.80 -3.50
C ASP A 46 4.51 -3.58 -2.69
N PRO A 47 4.50 -2.62 -1.75
CA PRO A 47 5.66 -2.37 -0.92
C PRO A 47 5.91 -3.54 0.03
N ASP A 48 7.13 -4.06 0.04
CA ASP A 48 7.59 -5.02 1.04
C ASP A 48 7.67 -4.40 2.45
N LEU A 49 8.07 -3.13 2.52
CA LEU A 49 8.37 -2.41 3.77
C LEU A 49 7.87 -0.97 3.68
N ILE A 50 7.06 -0.56 4.65
CA ILE A 50 6.63 0.82 4.82
C ILE A 50 7.32 1.41 6.05
N ILE A 51 8.06 2.49 5.84
CA ILE A 51 8.76 3.22 6.91
C ILE A 51 7.97 4.49 7.22
N ARG A 52 7.55 4.63 8.48
CA ARG A 52 6.90 5.85 8.99
C ARG A 52 7.73 6.48 10.09
N THR A 53 8.05 7.76 9.91
CA THR A 53 8.84 8.57 10.86
C THR A 53 7.95 9.19 11.95
N SER A 54 8.59 9.98 12.84
CA SER A 54 7.97 10.75 13.93
C SER A 54 7.31 9.94 15.05
N GLY A 55 7.59 8.64 15.16
CA GLY A 55 7.09 7.79 16.25
C GLY A 55 5.60 7.43 16.17
N GLU A 56 4.90 7.82 15.11
CA GLU A 56 3.47 7.58 14.97
C GLU A 56 3.18 6.17 14.44
N GLU A 57 2.50 5.33 15.23
CA GLU A 57 2.19 3.93 14.88
C GLU A 57 0.84 3.77 14.18
N ARG A 58 0.72 4.31 12.97
CA ARG A 58 -0.46 4.13 12.10
C ARG A 58 -0.09 4.27 10.62
N LEU A 59 -0.95 3.86 9.70
CA LEU A 59 -0.76 4.12 8.26
C LEU A 59 -1.37 5.45 7.81
N SER A 60 -2.35 5.98 8.55
CA SER A 60 -3.07 7.22 8.18
C SER A 60 -3.65 7.20 6.76
N GLY A 61 -4.11 6.04 6.29
CA GLY A 61 -4.72 5.90 4.97
C GLY A 61 -3.71 5.85 3.81
N PHE A 62 -2.40 5.73 4.09
CA PHE A 62 -1.39 5.54 3.05
C PHE A 62 -1.38 4.10 2.56
N LEU A 63 -1.50 3.89 1.23
CA LEU A 63 -1.43 2.60 0.55
C LEU A 63 -2.31 1.51 1.19
N LEU A 64 -3.60 1.78 1.41
CA LEU A 64 -4.46 0.88 2.19
C LEU A 64 -4.59 -0.53 1.58
N TRP A 65 -4.68 -0.63 0.26
CA TRP A 65 -4.76 -1.92 -0.42
C TRP A 65 -3.38 -2.59 -0.47
N GLN A 66 -2.40 -1.85 -0.98
CA GLN A 66 -1.04 -2.32 -1.27
C GLN A 66 -0.26 -2.68 0.01
N SER A 67 -0.67 -2.12 1.16
CA SER A 67 -0.02 -2.40 2.45
C SER A 67 -0.50 -3.67 3.15
N ALA A 68 -1.45 -4.42 2.58
CA ALA A 68 -2.07 -5.57 3.23
C ALA A 68 -1.06 -6.61 3.75
N TYR A 69 0.06 -6.78 3.04
CA TYR A 69 1.13 -7.72 3.38
C TYR A 69 2.47 -7.03 3.65
N SER A 70 2.50 -5.70 3.75
CA SER A 70 3.73 -4.97 4.04
C SER A 70 4.16 -5.11 5.49
N GLU A 71 5.47 -5.19 5.70
CA GLU A 71 6.04 -4.97 7.01
C GLU A 71 6.02 -3.47 7.35
N LEU A 72 5.63 -3.13 8.58
CA LEU A 72 5.58 -1.75 9.05
C LEU A 72 6.75 -1.46 10.01
N TYR A 73 7.50 -0.40 9.70
CA TYR A 73 8.59 0.07 10.55
C TYR A 73 8.35 1.52 10.99
N PHE A 74 8.14 1.71 12.30
CA PHE A 74 7.92 3.01 12.91
C PHE A 74 9.22 3.55 13.50
N ALA A 75 9.76 4.59 12.88
CA ALA A 75 10.98 5.25 13.30
C ALA A 75 10.65 6.47 14.18
N GLN A 76 11.33 6.60 15.31
CA GLN A 76 11.15 7.74 16.24
C GLN A 76 11.72 9.07 15.69
N VAL A 77 12.63 9.01 14.71
CA VAL A 77 13.23 10.21 14.11
C VAL A 77 12.21 11.00 13.30
N TYR A 78 12.22 12.33 13.39
CA TYR A 78 11.41 13.19 12.52
C TYR A 78 11.94 13.23 11.08
N TRP A 79 11.05 13.35 10.09
CA TRP A 79 11.41 13.33 8.67
C TRP A 79 12.60 14.23 8.29
N PRO A 80 12.67 15.51 8.71
CA PRO A 80 13.81 16.38 8.36
C PRO A 80 15.16 15.95 8.96
N ALA A 81 15.14 15.09 9.98
CA ALA A 81 16.32 14.59 10.68
C ALA A 81 16.70 13.15 10.27
N VAL A 82 15.97 12.53 9.33
CA VAL A 82 16.29 11.19 8.84
C VAL A 82 17.67 11.17 8.20
N ARG A 83 18.50 10.23 8.62
CA ARG A 83 19.81 9.98 8.02
C ARG A 83 19.82 8.61 7.37
N ARG A 84 20.83 8.38 6.51
CA ARG A 84 21.05 7.09 5.86
C ARG A 84 21.05 5.92 6.85
N ILE A 85 21.65 6.09 8.04
CA ILE A 85 21.70 5.06 9.09
C ILE A 85 20.31 4.64 9.59
N ASP A 86 19.32 5.53 9.55
CA ASP A 86 17.96 5.23 10.01
C ASP A 86 17.23 4.34 8.99
N ILE A 87 17.47 4.55 7.69
CA ILE A 87 17.01 3.64 6.62
C ILE A 87 17.69 2.27 6.75
N TRP A 88 19.01 2.21 6.98
CA TRP A 88 19.70 0.94 7.19
C TRP A 88 19.16 0.15 8.39
N ARG A 89 18.74 0.84 9.47
CA ARG A 89 18.10 0.20 10.63
C ARG A 89 16.75 -0.40 10.26
N ALA A 90 15.95 0.31 9.46
CA ALA A 90 14.67 -0.20 8.97
C ALA A 90 14.87 -1.46 8.10
N LEU A 91 15.80 -1.41 7.14
CA LEU A 91 16.13 -2.56 6.28
C LEU A 91 16.65 -3.75 7.09
N ARG A 92 17.56 -3.52 8.04
CA ARG A 92 18.04 -4.59 8.93
C ARG A 92 16.91 -5.18 9.78
N SER A 93 15.97 -4.37 10.22
CA SER A 93 14.78 -4.84 10.96
C SER A 93 13.91 -5.72 10.05
N TYR A 94 13.72 -5.31 8.80
CA TYR A 94 12.99 -6.07 7.79
C TYR A 94 13.64 -7.43 7.51
N GLU A 95 14.95 -7.46 7.22
CA GLU A 95 15.70 -8.70 6.96
C GLU A 95 15.69 -9.70 8.13
N ARG A 96 15.69 -9.20 9.38
CA ARG A 96 15.70 -10.05 10.58
C ARG A 96 14.37 -10.73 10.87
N ARG A 97 13.27 -10.21 10.33
CA ARG A 97 11.97 -10.88 10.45
C ARG A 97 12.03 -12.10 9.54
N SER A 98 12.09 -13.28 10.15
CA SER A 98 11.96 -14.55 9.43
C SER A 98 10.68 -14.47 8.61
N ARG A 99 10.82 -14.39 7.28
CA ARG A 99 9.68 -14.36 6.35
C ARG A 99 8.86 -15.62 6.58
N ARG A 100 7.75 -15.48 7.31
CA ARG A 100 6.63 -16.40 7.19
C ARG A 100 5.85 -15.91 5.98
N TYR A 101 6.40 -16.15 4.78
CA TYR A 101 5.50 -16.21 3.61
C TYR A 101 4.40 -17.18 4.02
N GLY A 102 3.16 -16.72 3.96
CA GLY A 102 2.01 -17.56 4.27
C GLY A 102 2.16 -18.90 3.58
N LYS A 103 1.99 -19.97 4.37
CA LYS A 103 1.25 -21.11 3.87
C LYS A 103 -0.20 -20.68 3.67
#